data_AF-A0A8T6HIA9-F1
#
_entry.id   AF-A0A8T6HIA9-F1
#
_cell.length_a   1.000
_cell.length_b   1.000
_cell.length_c   1.000
_cell.angle_alpha   90.00
_cell.angle_beta   90.00
_cell.angle_gamma   90.00
#
_symmetry.space_group_name_H-M   'P 1'
#
loop_
_entity.id
_entity.type
_entity.pdbx_description
1 polymer ?
#
loop_
_entity_poly.entity_id
_entity_poly.type
_entity_poly.pdbx_seq_one_letter_code
_entity_poly.pdbx_strand_id
1 'polypeptide(L)'
;MASQSSAVIFDMDGVLLDSEPLHYEAVRQALAEQGVDFPFDDYARYLGTTLTSTWDELCERYPITMTLEQFEARYNADVLKHYQAGGGGGGGGGGGGGGGGG
;
A
#
# COMPACT_ATOMS: atom_id res chain seq x y z
N MET A 1 -38.61 27.87 -3.02
CA MET A 1 -37.61 27.70 -4.09
C MET A 1 -36.59 26.71 -3.59
N ALA A 2 -36.57 25.50 -4.16
CA ALA A 2 -35.55 24.49 -3.86
C ALA A 2 -34.23 24.88 -4.54
N SER A 3 -33.12 24.83 -3.80
CA SER A 3 -31.76 25.00 -4.32
C SER A 3 -30.89 24.13 -3.41
N GLN A 4 -30.59 22.91 -3.83
CA GLN A 4 -29.52 22.49 -4.75
C GLN A 4 -28.42 21.85 -3.93
N SER A 5 -28.28 20.55 -4.16
CA SER A 5 -27.30 19.65 -3.61
C SER A 5 -25.90 20.24 -3.63
N SER A 6 -25.27 20.32 -2.45
CA SER A 6 -23.82 20.34 -2.35
C SER A 6 -23.46 19.45 -1.18
N ALA A 7 -23.78 18.16 -1.35
CA ALA A 7 -23.05 17.11 -0.66
C ALA A 7 -21.63 17.15 -1.21
N VAL A 8 -20.81 18.02 -0.64
CA VAL A 8 -19.37 17.92 -0.79
C VAL A 8 -18.96 16.91 0.28
N ILE A 9 -18.85 15.65 -0.13
CA ILE A 9 -18.04 14.70 0.62
C ILE A 9 -16.61 15.15 0.39
N PHE A 10 -16.09 15.97 1.30
CA PHE A 10 -14.66 16.03 1.51
C PHE A 10 -14.27 14.75 2.24
N ASP A 11 -14.04 13.68 1.48
CA ASP A 11 -12.96 12.76 1.81
C ASP A 11 -11.78 13.21 0.96
N MET A 12 -11.28 14.41 1.30
CA MET A 12 -9.95 14.79 0.85
C MET A 12 -9.02 14.13 1.85
N ASP A 13 -8.45 13.01 1.41
CA ASP A 13 -7.05 12.62 1.56
C ASP A 13 -6.07 13.82 1.33
N GLY A 14 -6.31 14.95 2.01
CA GLY A 14 -5.57 16.21 1.96
C GLY A 14 -4.25 16.15 2.75
N VAL A 15 -3.70 14.95 2.90
CA VAL A 15 -2.40 14.64 3.53
C VAL A 15 -1.56 13.72 2.61
N LEU A 16 -2.01 13.40 1.39
CA LEU A 16 -1.38 12.42 0.50
C LEU A 16 -0.40 13.03 -0.52
N LEU A 17 0.61 13.76 -0.04
CA LEU A 17 1.88 13.91 -0.80
C LEU A 17 3.08 13.40 0.01
N ASP A 18 2.95 13.28 1.33
CA ASP A 18 3.98 12.77 2.23
C ASP A 18 3.92 11.24 2.44
N SER A 19 2.96 10.55 1.80
CA SER A 19 2.75 9.10 1.97
C SER A 19 3.55 8.24 0.99
N GLU A 20 4.00 8.78 -0.15
CA GLU A 20 4.77 8.03 -1.15
C GLU A 20 6.12 7.49 -0.61
N PRO A 21 6.90 8.25 0.17
CA PRO A 21 8.09 7.69 0.83
C PRO A 21 7.75 6.53 1.77
N LEU A 22 6.59 6.56 2.46
CA LEU A 22 6.15 5.49 3.35
C LEU A 22 5.79 4.22 2.56
N HIS A 23 5.09 4.39 1.43
CA HIS A 23 4.75 3.29 0.55
C HIS A 23 6.00 2.64 -0.07
N TYR A 24 6.96 3.46 -0.50
CA TYR A 24 8.27 2.96 -0.94
C TYR A 24 8.96 2.13 0.14
N GLU A 25 9.05 2.67 1.36
CA GLU A 25 9.71 1.99 2.47
C GLU A 25 9.05 0.64 2.79
N ALA A 26 7.71 0.59 2.78
CA ALA A 26 6.96 -0.64 3.02
C ALA A 26 7.24 -1.70 1.94
N VAL A 27 7.20 -1.33 0.65
CA VAL A 27 7.51 -2.24 -0.46
C VAL A 27 8.97 -2.71 -0.39
N ARG A 28 9.91 -1.77 -0.17
CA ARG A 28 11.34 -2.08 -0.04
C ARG A 28 11.61 -3.04 1.11
N GLN A 29 10.99 -2.83 2.27
CA GLN A 29 11.17 -3.71 3.42
C GLN A 29 10.63 -5.12 3.16
N ALA A 30 9.45 -5.24 2.54
CA ALA A 30 8.90 -6.54 2.17
C ALA A 30 9.86 -7.30 1.23
N LEU A 31 10.38 -6.63 0.21
CA LEU A 31 11.31 -7.24 -0.75
C LEU A 31 12.68 -7.57 -0.11
N ALA A 32 13.18 -6.71 0.78
CA ALA A 32 14.46 -6.91 1.47
C ALA A 32 14.47 -8.18 2.34
N GLU A 33 13.33 -8.61 2.89
CA GLU A 33 13.22 -9.87 3.63
C GLU A 33 13.44 -11.11 2.76
N GLN A 34 13.26 -10.97 1.45
CA GLN A 34 13.54 -12.01 0.45
C GLN A 34 14.95 -11.89 -0.12
N GLY A 35 15.76 -10.94 0.37
CA GLY A 35 17.08 -10.64 -0.18
C GLY A 35 17.03 -9.88 -1.51
N VAL A 36 15.88 -9.28 -1.85
CA VAL A 36 15.72 -8.46 -3.04
C VAL A 36 16.05 -7.01 -2.70
N ASP A 37 17.02 -6.43 -3.39
CA ASP A 37 17.33 -5.00 -3.31
C ASP A 37 16.44 -4.23 -4.29
N PHE A 38 15.68 -3.27 -3.77
CA PHE A 38 14.69 -2.51 -4.54
C PHE A 38 14.91 -1.00 -4.37
N PRO A 39 15.66 -0.37 -5.29
CA PRO A 39 16.01 1.04 -5.19
C PRO A 39 14.82 1.95 -5.54
N PHE A 40 14.85 3.18 -5.02
CA PHE A 40 13.79 4.16 -5.27
C PHE A 40 13.65 4.49 -6.76
N ASP A 41 14.75 4.46 -7.54
CA ASP A 41 14.70 4.67 -8.99
C ASP A 41 13.82 3.65 -9.72
N ASP A 42 13.77 2.41 -9.24
CA ASP A 42 12.85 1.40 -9.79
C ASP A 42 11.44 1.63 -9.26
N TYR A 43 11.29 1.99 -7.98
CA TYR A 43 9.99 2.36 -7.41
C TYR A 43 9.34 3.54 -8.13
N ALA A 44 10.13 4.52 -8.58
CA ALA A 44 9.66 5.71 -9.29
C ALA A 44 8.84 5.39 -10.55
N ARG A 45 9.06 4.22 -11.15
CA ARG A 45 8.29 3.73 -12.31
C ARG A 45 6.87 3.29 -11.96
N TYR A 46 6.64 2.99 -10.69
CA TYR A 46 5.39 2.50 -10.11
C TYR A 46 4.65 3.58 -9.33
N LEU A 47 5.15 4.83 -9.32
CA LEU A 47 4.44 5.94 -8.70
C LEU A 47 3.13 6.19 -9.44
N GLY A 48 2.02 6.20 -8.71
CA GLY A 48 0.68 6.34 -9.27
C GLY A 48 0.08 5.07 -9.88
N THR A 49 0.74 3.91 -9.78
CA THR A 49 0.15 2.60 -10.11
C THR A 49 -0.49 1.96 -8.88
N THR A 50 -1.35 0.96 -9.09
CA THR A 50 -1.91 0.20 -7.97
C THR A 50 -0.88 -0.78 -7.40
N LEU A 51 -1.00 -1.10 -6.11
CA LEU A 51 -0.14 -2.07 -5.43
C LEU A 51 -0.15 -3.44 -6.12
N THR A 52 -1.30 -3.86 -6.66
CA THR A 52 -1.47 -5.12 -7.40
C THR A 52 -0.70 -5.12 -8.73
N SER A 53 -0.75 -4.03 -9.50
CA SER A 53 0.02 -3.92 -10.75
C SER A 53 1.52 -3.88 -10.47
N THR A 54 1.93 -3.15 -9.42
CA THR A 54 3.32 -3.15 -8.96
C THR A 54 3.76 -4.56 -8.56
N TRP A 55 2.91 -5.31 -7.83
CA TRP A 55 3.19 -6.68 -7.43
C TRP A 55 3.39 -7.63 -8.61
N ASP A 56 2.52 -7.57 -9.61
CA ASP A 56 2.62 -8.42 -10.81
C ASP A 56 3.97 -8.20 -11.51
N GLU A 57 4.37 -6.94 -11.71
CA GLU A 57 5.68 -6.62 -12.32
C GLU A 57 6.87 -6.99 -11.44
N LEU A 58 6.74 -6.87 -10.11
CA LEU A 58 7.78 -7.28 -9.17
C LEU A 58 8.00 -8.80 -9.23
N CYS A 59 6.94 -9.60 -9.33
CA CYS A 59 7.02 -11.04 -9.49
C CYS A 59 7.69 -11.46 -10.80
N GLU A 60 7.55 -10.66 -11.85
CA GLU A 60 8.21 -10.91 -13.14
C GLU A 60 9.71 -10.55 -13.10
N ARG A 61 10.09 -9.49 -12.37
CA ARG A 61 11.46 -8.96 -12.33
C ARG A 61 12.36 -9.58 -11.27
N TYR A 62 11.78 -10.00 -10.15
CA TYR A 62 12.54 -10.42 -8.98
C TYR A 62 12.15 -11.85 -8.56
N PRO A 63 13.09 -12.63 -8.00
CA PRO A 63 12.81 -13.99 -7.52
C PRO A 63 12.05 -13.95 -6.19
N ILE A 64 10.81 -13.49 -6.22
CA ILE A 64 9.96 -13.33 -5.04
C ILE A 64 9.31 -14.67 -4.71
N THR A 65 9.44 -15.10 -3.44
CA THR A 65 8.83 -16.36 -2.97
C THR A 65 7.59 -16.15 -2.12
N MET A 66 7.32 -14.91 -1.68
CA MET A 66 6.13 -14.59 -0.92
C MET A 66 4.89 -14.46 -1.82
N THR A 67 3.70 -14.64 -1.25
CA THR A 67 2.43 -14.44 -1.94
C THR A 67 1.99 -12.98 -1.89
N LEU A 68 1.04 -12.61 -2.77
CA LEU A 68 0.41 -11.28 -2.72
C LEU A 68 -0.19 -10.99 -1.34
N GLU A 69 -0.86 -11.98 -0.72
CA GLU A 69 -1.44 -11.83 0.63
C GLU A 69 -0.37 -11.51 1.68
N GLN A 70 0.79 -12.17 1.62
CA GLN A 70 1.90 -11.91 2.54
C GLN A 70 2.50 -10.53 2.31
N PHE A 71 2.63 -10.13 1.04
CA PHE A 71 3.11 -8.81 0.65
C PHE A 71 2.16 -7.70 1.14
N GLU A 72 0.85 -7.84 0.89
CA GLU A 72 -0.17 -6.89 1.36
C GLU A 72 -0.22 -6.80 2.87
N ALA A 73 -0.16 -7.94 3.58
CA ALA A 73 -0.13 -7.97 5.03
C ALA A 73 1.08 -7.21 5.58
N ARG A 74 2.26 -7.37 4.96
CA ARG A 74 3.47 -6.66 5.36
C ARG A 74 3.40 -5.17 5.03
N TYR A 75 3.03 -4.84 3.80
CA TYR A 75 2.85 -3.47 3.35
C TYR A 75 1.91 -2.70 4.27
N ASN A 76 0.73 -3.27 4.54
CA ASN A 76 -0.25 -2.65 5.43
C ASN A 76 0.26 -2.52 6.87
N ALA A 77 0.97 -3.52 7.38
CA ALA A 77 1.55 -3.46 8.73
C ALA A 77 2.59 -2.34 8.84
N ASP A 78 3.43 -2.15 7.83
CA ASP A 78 4.45 -1.09 7.85
C ASP A 78 3.81 0.28 7.68
N VAL A 79 2.95 0.46 6.68
CA VAL A 79 2.19 1.70 6.47
C VAL A 79 1.40 2.10 7.73
N LEU A 80 0.73 1.15 8.39
CA LEU A 80 -0.04 1.40 9.61
C LEU A 80 0.84 1.85 10.79
N LYS A 81 2.04 1.30 10.95
CA LYS A 81 2.99 1.75 12.01
C LYS A 81 3.31 3.24 11.85
N HIS A 82 3.47 3.71 10.61
CA HIS A 82 3.76 5.12 10.33
C HIS A 82 2.56 6.03 10.63
N TYR A 83 1.34 5.60 10.29
CA TYR A 83 0.12 6.33 10.69
C TYR A 83 -0.08 6.39 12.21
N GLN A 84 0.26 5.32 12.93
CA GLN A 84 0.16 5.28 14.40
C GLN A 84 1.22 6.16 15.09
N ALA A 85 2.40 6.32 14.47
CA ALA A 85 3.48 7.16 15.00
C ALA A 85 3.26 8.67 14.78
N GLY A 86 2.46 9.07 13.77
CA GLY A 86 2.24 10.46 13.37
C GLY A 86 1.10 11.21 14.10
N GLY A 87 0.17 10.49 14.75
CA GLY A 87 -0.86 11.07 15.62
C GLY A 87 -2.29 11.02 15.07
N GLY A 88 -3.14 10.24 15.75
CA GLY A 88 -4.57 10.53 15.91
C GLY A 88 -5.56 9.92 14.91
N GLY A 89 -6.06 8.71 15.23
CA GLY A 89 -7.52 8.41 15.18
C GLY A 89 -8.12 7.77 13.92
N GLY A 90 -8.61 6.52 14.09
CA GLY A 90 -9.61 5.85 13.24
C GLY A 90 -9.00 4.99 12.12
N GLY A 91 -9.36 3.72 11.88
CA GLY A 91 -10.37 2.82 12.42
C GLY A 91 -10.56 1.67 11.41
N GLY A 92 -10.60 0.42 11.89
CA GLY A 92 -10.90 -0.82 11.13
C GLY A 92 -9.66 -1.50 10.54
N GLY A 93 -9.22 -2.71 10.92
CA GLY A 93 -9.98 -3.91 11.27
C GLY A 93 -10.77 -4.35 10.03
N GLY A 94 -10.43 -5.36 9.24
CA GLY A 94 -9.77 -6.63 9.49
C GLY A 94 -10.61 -7.73 8.82
N GLY A 95 -9.97 -8.73 8.20
CA GLY A 95 -10.60 -9.95 7.65
C GLY A 95 -10.70 -9.91 6.12
N GLY A 96 -10.09 -10.82 5.36
CA GLY A 96 -9.90 -12.24 5.60
C GLY A 96 -10.80 -13.01 4.63
N GLY A 97 -10.20 -13.71 3.68
CA GLY A 97 -10.95 -14.42 2.64
C GLY A 97 -10.08 -15.39 1.86
N GLY A 98 -9.49 -16.35 2.56
CA GLY A 98 -8.87 -17.51 1.92
C GLY A 98 -9.88 -18.29 1.08
N GLY A 99 -9.45 -18.71 -0.11
CA GLY A 99 -10.16 -19.65 -0.96
C GLY A 99 -9.16 -20.63 -1.55
N GLY A 100 -8.88 -21.69 -0.80
CA GLY A 100 -7.99 -22.79 -1.19
C GLY A 100 -8.47 -23.52 -2.43
N GLY A 101 -7.50 -24.12 -3.13
CA GLY A 101 -7.74 -24.98 -4.29
C GLY A 101 -8.33 -26.34 -3.96
N GLY A 102 -8.52 -27.14 -5.01
CA GLY A 102 -8.87 -28.56 -4.97
C GLY A 102 -10.20 -28.85 -5.64
#